data_AF-A0A9D8PX27-F1
#
_entry.id   AF-A0A9D8PX27-F1
#
_cell.length_a   1.000
_cell.length_b   1.000
_cell.length_c   1.000
_cell.angle_alpha   90.00
_cell.angle_beta   90.00
_cell.angle_gamma   90.00
#
_symmetry.space_group_name_H-M   'P 1'
#
loop_
_entity.id
_entity.type
_entity.pdbx_description
1 polymer ?
#
loop_
_entity_poly.entity_id
_entity_poly.type
_entity_poly.pdbx_seq_one_letter_code
_entity_poly.pdbx_strand_id
1 'polypeptide(L)'
;MRCLPLLFFTTALWAGAAQAQQVNRCTDAQGRTVYGDKSCEAMGAHARLLPEARAAGGSGLYRDTCARRLSEVVAQIRSAVDARDANRLSGIYAWSGLSSAEATRVMDRLDAIVQRPLVDIAPVFPRDPELEPADDTGEAAGNGALMITNMPATPARPLAL
;
A
#
# COMPACT_ATOMS: atom_id res chain seq x y z
N MET A 1 29.49 -51.68 22.72
CA MET A 1 28.58 -51.44 21.59
C MET A 1 27.71 -50.23 21.91
N ARG A 2 27.64 -49.29 20.96
CA ARG A 2 26.63 -48.21 20.79
C ARG A 2 26.65 -47.06 21.81
N CYS A 3 27.27 -45.95 21.41
CA CYS A 3 26.82 -44.59 21.75
C CYS A 3 27.56 -43.57 20.86
N LEU A 4 27.02 -43.24 19.68
CA LEU A 4 27.17 -41.90 19.10
C LEU A 4 26.21 -41.71 17.90
N PRO A 5 24.99 -41.20 18.14
CA PRO A 5 24.34 -40.38 17.14
C PRO A 5 23.96 -39.05 17.80
N LEU A 6 24.91 -38.12 17.85
CA LEU A 6 24.68 -36.76 18.38
C LEU A 6 25.47 -35.74 17.57
N LEU A 7 25.46 -35.90 16.24
CA LEU A 7 26.09 -35.00 15.28
C LEU A 7 25.07 -34.50 14.23
N PHE A 8 23.84 -34.20 14.67
CA PHE A 8 22.79 -33.63 13.81
C PHE A 8 21.97 -32.55 14.55
N PHE A 9 22.61 -31.72 15.37
CA PHE A 9 21.90 -30.67 16.12
C PHE A 9 22.66 -29.34 16.22
N THR A 10 23.34 -28.89 15.16
CA THR A 10 24.09 -27.61 15.18
C THR A 10 23.94 -26.73 13.94
N THR A 11 22.90 -26.88 13.11
CA THR A 11 22.73 -26.06 11.89
C THR A 11 21.45 -25.21 11.85
N ALA A 12 20.86 -24.85 13.01
CA ALA A 12 19.60 -24.10 13.05
C ALA A 12 19.66 -22.77 13.83
N LEU A 13 20.78 -22.02 13.75
CA LEU A 13 20.90 -20.71 14.43
C LEU A 13 21.56 -19.62 13.59
N TRP A 14 21.24 -19.55 12.29
CA TRP A 14 21.60 -18.38 11.47
C TRP A 14 20.35 -17.82 10.77
N ALA A 15 19.31 -17.53 11.55
CA ALA A 15 18.34 -16.52 11.16
C ALA A 15 18.98 -15.16 11.48
N GLY A 16 19.87 -14.69 10.61
CA GLY A 16 20.34 -13.32 10.67
C GLY A 16 19.13 -12.40 10.64
N ALA A 17 18.95 -11.57 11.66
CA ALA A 17 18.01 -10.48 11.60
C ALA A 17 18.32 -9.70 10.31
N ALA A 18 17.37 -9.66 9.38
CA ALA A 18 17.42 -8.76 8.25
C ALA A 18 17.33 -7.34 8.81
N GLN A 19 18.46 -6.82 9.31
CA GLN A 19 18.62 -5.42 9.62
C GLN A 19 18.42 -4.70 8.30
N ALA A 20 17.28 -4.01 8.18
CA ALA A 20 17.04 -3.12 7.06
C ALA A 20 18.30 -2.26 6.91
N GLN A 21 18.94 -2.31 5.75
CA GLN A 21 20.23 -1.67 5.52
C GLN A 21 20.06 -0.18 5.81
N GLN A 22 20.60 0.27 6.94
CA GLN A 22 20.34 1.60 7.46
C GLN A 22 21.09 2.61 6.59
N VAL A 23 20.36 3.29 5.71
CA VAL A 23 20.93 4.35 4.87
C VAL A 23 20.92 5.66 5.65
N ASN A 24 22.10 6.13 6.03
CA ASN A 24 22.30 7.43 6.64
C ASN A 24 22.26 8.53 5.57
N ARG A 25 21.58 9.63 5.88
CA ARG A 25 21.47 10.82 5.03
C ARG A 25 22.21 11.98 5.68
N CYS A 26 23.36 12.32 5.12
CA CYS A 26 24.29 13.27 5.70
C CYS A 26 24.49 14.49 4.80
N THR A 27 25.07 15.55 5.35
CA THR A 27 25.44 16.77 4.60
C THR A 27 26.95 16.94 4.64
N ASP A 28 27.59 17.05 3.46
CA ASP A 28 29.05 17.25 3.36
C ASP A 28 29.46 18.71 3.62
N ALA A 29 30.77 18.98 3.61
CA ALA A 29 31.33 20.30 3.83
C ALA A 29 30.93 21.32 2.73
N GLN A 30 30.53 20.84 1.55
CA GLN A 30 30.06 21.64 0.42
C GLN A 30 28.54 21.86 0.46
N GLY A 31 27.85 21.36 1.49
CA GLY A 31 26.41 21.48 1.65
C GLY A 31 25.59 20.51 0.79
N ARG A 32 26.22 19.52 0.16
CA ARG A 32 25.55 18.52 -0.68
C ARG A 32 25.06 17.36 0.18
N THR A 33 23.97 16.71 -0.25
CA THR A 33 23.44 15.52 0.42
C THR A 33 24.22 14.28 -0.01
N VAL A 34 24.72 13.50 0.96
CA VAL A 34 25.43 12.24 0.75
C VAL A 34 24.66 11.12 1.47
N TYR A 35 24.56 9.96 0.83
CA TYR A 35 23.88 8.78 1.37
C TYR A 35 24.89 7.63 1.52
N GLY A 36 24.81 6.89 2.63
CA GLY A 36 25.70 5.76 2.86
C GLY A 36 25.25 4.90 4.04
N ASP A 37 25.88 3.74 4.18
CA ASP A 37 25.65 2.78 5.26
C ASP A 37 26.52 3.04 6.51
N LYS A 38 27.54 3.89 6.39
CA LYS A 38 28.40 4.34 7.49
C LYS A 38 27.81 5.55 8.20
N SER A 39 28.25 5.81 9.44
CA SER A 39 27.85 7.02 10.18
C SER A 39 28.28 8.29 9.43
N CYS A 40 27.56 9.40 9.65
CA CYS A 40 27.87 10.65 8.97
C CYS A 40 29.30 11.12 9.26
N GLU A 41 29.76 10.97 10.51
CA GLU A 41 31.10 11.33 10.95
C GLU A 41 32.17 10.51 10.21
N ALA A 42 31.92 9.21 9.99
CA ALA A 42 32.83 8.34 9.24
C ALA A 42 32.90 8.69 7.75
N MET A 43 31.92 9.42 7.22
CA MET A 43 31.90 9.95 5.86
C MET A 43 32.43 11.38 5.76
N GLY A 44 32.96 11.95 6.85
CA GLY A 44 33.38 13.36 6.89
C GLY A 44 32.22 14.35 6.69
N ALA A 45 31.01 13.88 6.98
CA ALA A 45 29.77 14.62 6.87
C ALA A 45 29.16 14.82 8.26
N HIS A 46 28.14 15.66 8.35
CA HIS A 46 27.36 15.80 9.58
C HIS A 46 25.94 15.30 9.34
N ALA A 47 25.31 14.81 10.42
CA ALA A 47 23.90 14.50 10.40
C ALA A 47 23.14 15.75 9.95
N ARG A 48 22.34 15.61 8.91
CA ARG A 48 21.47 16.71 8.50
C ARG A 48 20.52 16.95 9.68
N LEU A 49 20.56 18.16 10.27
CA LEU A 49 19.48 18.63 11.13
C LEU A 49 18.20 18.47 10.31
N LEU A 50 17.36 17.51 10.68
CA LEU A 50 16.01 17.47 10.13
C LEU A 50 15.45 18.86 10.42
N PRO A 51 14.96 19.61 9.41
CA PRO A 51 14.05 20.70 9.71
C PRO A 51 13.03 20.15 10.71
N GLU A 52 12.70 20.91 11.77
CA GLU A 52 11.52 20.61 12.60
C GLU A 52 10.46 20.14 11.64
N ALA A 53 10.03 18.89 11.79
CA ALA A 53 9.28 18.18 10.76
C ALA A 53 8.21 19.13 10.24
N ARG A 54 8.42 19.71 9.04
CA ARG A 54 7.49 20.67 8.46
C ARG A 54 6.15 19.99 8.57
N ALA A 55 5.23 20.52 9.37
CA ALA A 55 4.00 19.86 9.80
C ALA A 55 3.45 19.01 8.67
N ALA A 56 3.85 17.74 8.64
CA ALA A 56 3.61 16.77 7.58
C ALA A 56 3.22 17.39 6.20
N GLY A 57 4.00 18.34 5.68
CA GLY A 57 3.64 19.12 4.48
C GLY A 57 3.89 18.36 3.18
N GLY A 58 3.63 17.06 3.21
CA GLY A 58 4.15 16.04 2.30
C GLY A 58 4.49 14.74 3.02
N SER A 59 3.86 14.41 4.16
CA SER A 59 3.79 13.03 4.64
C SER A 59 2.74 12.20 3.86
N GLY A 60 2.43 12.63 2.63
CA GLY A 60 1.34 12.10 1.81
C GLY A 60 1.48 10.62 1.50
N LEU A 61 2.69 10.06 1.45
CA LEU A 61 2.88 8.63 1.17
C LEU A 61 2.18 7.70 2.18
N TYR A 62 2.01 8.09 3.45
CA TYR A 62 1.34 7.23 4.44
C TYR A 62 -0.15 7.51 4.61
N ARG A 63 -0.62 8.74 4.31
CA ARG A 63 -2.04 9.08 4.38
C ARG A 63 -2.79 8.90 3.07
N ASP A 64 -2.11 9.03 1.94
CA ASP A 64 -2.71 8.85 0.62
C ASP A 64 -2.86 7.35 0.28
N THR A 65 -2.02 6.47 0.83
CA THR A 65 -2.00 5.04 0.46
C THR A 65 -3.17 4.21 1.00
N CYS A 66 -3.94 4.71 1.97
CA CYS A 66 -5.14 4.03 2.48
C CYS A 66 -6.40 4.78 2.07
N ALA A 67 -6.59 4.91 0.76
CA ALA A 67 -7.76 5.53 0.16
C ALA A 67 -9.04 4.88 0.71
N ARG A 68 -9.94 5.70 1.25
CA ARG A 68 -11.22 5.26 1.85
C ARG A 68 -12.38 5.35 0.87
N ARG A 69 -12.16 6.02 -0.26
CA ARG A 69 -13.14 6.25 -1.32
C ARG A 69 -12.50 5.96 -2.66
N LEU A 70 -13.27 5.42 -3.59
CA LEU A 70 -12.82 5.21 -4.98
C LEU A 70 -12.32 6.52 -5.62
N SER A 71 -12.97 7.65 -5.33
CA SER A 71 -12.55 8.96 -5.82
C SER A 71 -11.14 9.36 -5.38
N GLU A 72 -10.69 8.92 -4.20
CA GLU A 72 -9.34 9.18 -3.71
C GLU A 72 -8.31 8.34 -4.47
N VAL A 73 -8.63 7.08 -4.78
CA VAL A 73 -7.78 6.23 -5.64
C VAL A 73 -7.66 6.84 -7.04
N VAL A 74 -8.78 7.27 -7.64
CA VAL A 74 -8.80 7.91 -8.97
C VAL A 74 -7.94 9.19 -8.98
N ALA A 75 -8.03 10.02 -7.95
CA ALA A 75 -7.21 11.22 -7.82
C ALA A 75 -5.71 10.90 -7.74
N GLN A 76 -5.33 9.85 -7.00
CA GLN A 76 -3.95 9.42 -6.89
C GLN A 76 -3.39 8.90 -8.22
N ILE A 77 -4.16 8.07 -8.95
CA ILE A 77 -3.79 7.60 -10.29
C ILE A 77 -3.55 8.79 -11.22
N ARG A 78 -4.48 9.74 -11.28
CA ARG A 78 -4.34 10.96 -12.10
C ARG A 78 -3.05 11.70 -11.78
N SER A 79 -2.81 11.96 -10.49
CA SER A 79 -1.62 12.70 -10.07
C SER A 79 -0.30 11.98 -10.35
N ALA A 80 -0.29 10.64 -10.38
CA ALA A 80 0.89 9.86 -10.73
C ALA A 80 1.16 9.91 -12.24
N VAL A 81 0.11 9.83 -13.06
CA VAL A 81 0.23 9.94 -14.53
C VAL A 81 0.62 11.36 -14.94
N ASP A 82 -0.01 12.39 -14.36
CA ASP A 82 0.32 13.80 -14.62
C ASP A 82 1.79 14.11 -14.30
N ALA A 83 2.30 13.54 -13.20
CA ALA A 83 3.69 13.68 -12.78
C ALA A 83 4.67 12.76 -13.53
N ARG A 84 4.17 11.84 -14.39
CA ARG A 84 4.98 10.78 -15.02
C ARG A 84 5.77 9.95 -13.99
N ASP A 85 5.18 9.69 -12.82
CA ASP A 85 5.87 9.09 -11.67
C ASP A 85 5.37 7.67 -11.38
N ALA A 86 6.14 6.68 -11.81
CA ALA A 86 5.84 5.27 -11.60
C ALA A 86 5.92 4.86 -10.13
N ASN A 87 6.76 5.51 -9.32
CA ASN A 87 6.88 5.21 -7.88
C ASN A 87 5.68 5.74 -7.11
N ARG A 88 5.07 6.82 -7.59
CA ARG A 88 3.81 7.30 -7.04
C ARG A 88 2.65 6.37 -7.38
N LEU A 89 2.62 5.83 -8.60
CA LEU A 89 1.61 4.84 -9.00
C LEU A 89 1.81 3.50 -8.27
N SER A 90 3.06 3.09 -8.00
CA SER A 90 3.37 1.85 -7.28
C SER A 90 2.87 1.88 -5.83
N GLY A 91 2.78 3.06 -5.20
CA GLY A 91 2.27 3.24 -3.84
C GLY A 91 0.83 2.77 -3.64
N ILE A 92 0.00 2.71 -4.69
CA ILE A 92 -1.40 2.26 -4.63
C ILE A 92 -1.62 0.87 -5.25
N TYR A 93 -0.55 0.18 -5.63
CA TYR A 93 -0.63 -1.18 -6.15
C TYR A 93 -0.65 -2.20 -5.00
N ALA A 94 -1.46 -3.26 -5.15
CA ALA A 94 -1.53 -4.36 -4.19
C ALA A 94 -0.41 -5.38 -4.44
N TRP A 95 0.73 -5.23 -3.74
CA TRP A 95 1.93 -6.05 -3.94
C TRP A 95 1.88 -7.47 -3.35
N SER A 96 0.90 -7.77 -2.50
CA SER A 96 0.83 -9.03 -1.76
C SER A 96 0.78 -10.25 -2.69
N GLY A 97 1.61 -11.25 -2.40
CA GLY A 97 1.61 -12.54 -3.12
C GLY A 97 2.46 -12.58 -4.39
N LEU A 98 3.18 -11.50 -4.73
CA LEU A 98 4.10 -11.48 -5.88
C LEU A 98 5.51 -11.93 -5.49
N SER A 99 6.15 -12.71 -6.36
CA SER A 99 7.60 -12.93 -6.34
C SER A 99 8.35 -11.68 -6.82
N SER A 100 9.66 -11.60 -6.54
CA SER A 100 10.49 -10.47 -6.99
C SER A 100 10.50 -10.28 -8.51
N ALA A 101 10.48 -11.39 -9.26
CA ALA A 101 10.44 -11.35 -10.72
C ALA A 101 9.11 -10.82 -11.25
N GLU A 102 8.00 -11.16 -10.59
CA GLU A 102 6.67 -10.63 -10.92
C GLU A 102 6.56 -9.15 -10.55
N ALA A 103 7.04 -8.77 -9.37
CA ALA A 103 7.06 -7.38 -8.93
C ALA A 103 7.84 -6.47 -9.90
N THR A 104 8.98 -6.95 -10.41
CA THR A 104 9.77 -6.22 -11.42
C THR A 104 8.97 -6.00 -12.71
N ARG A 105 8.32 -7.04 -13.23
CA ARG A 105 7.45 -6.92 -14.43
C ARG A 105 6.27 -5.96 -14.21
N VAL A 106 5.71 -5.95 -12.99
CA VAL A 106 4.65 -4.99 -12.63
C VAL A 106 5.20 -3.57 -12.66
N MET A 107 6.38 -3.32 -12.06
CA MET A 107 7.01 -1.99 -12.09
C MET A 107 7.26 -1.49 -13.52
N ASP A 108 7.81 -2.34 -14.40
CA ASP A 108 8.02 -1.98 -15.82
C ASP A 108 6.70 -1.59 -16.50
N ARG A 109 5.60 -2.29 -16.17
CA ARG A 109 4.27 -1.96 -16.68
C ARG A 109 3.74 -0.65 -16.12
N LEU A 110 3.93 -0.37 -14.83
CA LEU A 110 3.51 0.89 -14.21
C LEU A 110 4.25 2.07 -14.83
N ASP A 111 5.55 1.93 -15.11
CA ASP A 111 6.34 2.94 -15.83
C ASP A 111 5.80 3.21 -17.24
N ALA A 112 5.53 2.15 -18.01
CA ALA A 112 4.92 2.29 -19.33
C ALA A 112 3.51 2.94 -19.29
N ILE A 113 2.74 2.72 -18.23
CA ILE A 113 1.41 3.34 -18.05
C ILE A 113 1.54 4.84 -17.83
N VAL A 114 2.39 5.28 -16.88
CA VAL A 114 2.50 6.70 -16.55
C VAL A 114 3.06 7.53 -17.70
N GLN A 115 3.76 6.93 -18.67
CA GLN A 115 4.29 7.60 -19.87
C GLN A 115 3.25 7.86 -20.98
N ARG A 116 2.05 7.28 -20.88
CA ARG A 116 0.98 7.47 -21.88
C ARG A 116 -0.02 8.53 -21.44
N PRO A 117 -0.66 9.27 -22.36
CA PRO A 117 -1.75 10.18 -21.99
C PRO A 117 -2.91 9.43 -21.36
N LEU A 118 -3.46 9.95 -20.26
CA LEU A 118 -4.62 9.36 -19.61
C LEU A 118 -5.89 9.71 -20.41
N VAL A 119 -6.67 8.69 -20.80
CA VAL A 119 -7.95 8.88 -21.50
C VAL A 119 -9.12 8.83 -20.54
N ASP A 120 -9.21 7.77 -19.72
CA ASP A 120 -10.25 7.60 -18.70
C ASP A 120 -9.82 6.59 -17.62
N ILE A 121 -10.49 6.58 -16.47
CA ILE A 121 -10.33 5.61 -15.38
C ILE A 121 -11.70 5.06 -15.00
N ALA A 122 -11.96 3.79 -15.32
CA ALA A 122 -13.17 3.08 -14.94
C ALA A 122 -12.87 1.97 -13.91
N PRO A 123 -13.63 1.88 -12.81
CA PRO A 123 -13.52 0.76 -11.88
C PRO A 123 -14.04 -0.52 -12.54
N VAL A 124 -13.32 -1.63 -12.34
CA VAL A 124 -13.75 -2.97 -12.76
C VAL A 124 -14.09 -3.75 -11.50
N PHE A 125 -15.36 -4.08 -11.33
CA PHE A 125 -15.83 -4.90 -10.22
C PHE A 125 -15.93 -6.38 -10.63
N PRO A 126 -15.76 -7.32 -9.69
CA PRO A 126 -16.17 -8.71 -9.92
C PRO A 126 -17.62 -8.74 -10.38
N ARG A 127 -17.98 -9.72 -11.21
CA ARG A 127 -19.39 -9.97 -11.51
C ARG A 127 -20.05 -10.39 -10.20
N ASP A 128 -21.21 -9.82 -9.89
CA ASP A 128 -22.01 -10.31 -8.77
C ASP A 128 -22.27 -11.81 -9.00
N PRO A 129 -22.17 -12.65 -7.96
CA PRO A 129 -22.64 -14.01 -8.08
C PRO A 129 -24.10 -13.95 -8.53
N GLU A 130 -24.43 -14.67 -9.59
CA GLU A 130 -25.82 -14.85 -10.03
C GLU A 130 -26.60 -15.28 -8.78
N LEU A 131 -27.59 -14.48 -8.40
CA LEU A 131 -28.48 -14.85 -7.31
C LEU A 131 -29.30 -16.02 -7.84
N GLU A 132 -28.88 -17.24 -7.51
CA GLU A 132 -29.70 -18.43 -7.76
C GLU A 132 -31.12 -18.12 -7.27
N PRO A 133 -32.14 -18.24 -8.14
CA PRO A 133 -33.50 -17.93 -7.75
C PRO A 133 -33.83 -18.76 -6.51
N ALA A 134 -34.27 -18.08 -5.45
CA ALA A 134 -34.73 -18.74 -4.25
C ALA A 134 -35.82 -19.73 -4.68
N ASP A 135 -35.57 -21.02 -4.45
CA ASP A 135 -36.53 -22.09 -4.71
C ASP A 135 -37.84 -21.70 -4.03
N ASP A 136 -38.85 -21.39 -4.84
CA ASP A 136 -40.16 -20.94 -4.40
C ASP A 136 -41.00 -22.15 -3.99
N THR A 137 -40.45 -22.96 -3.09
CA THR A 137 -41.26 -23.88 -2.29
C THR A 137 -42.02 -23.05 -1.26
N GLY A 138 -43.12 -22.46 -1.73
CA GLY A 138 -44.11 -21.82 -0.89
C GLY A 138 -44.64 -22.81 0.14
N GLU A 139 -44.16 -22.69 1.39
CA GLU A 139 -44.84 -23.20 2.56
C GLU A 139 -45.15 -22.01 3.46
N ALA A 140 -46.42 -21.63 3.51
CA ALA A 140 -46.91 -20.53 4.32
C ALA A 140 -46.86 -20.88 5.82
N ALA A 141 -45.94 -20.27 6.57
CA ALA A 141 -46.06 -20.00 8.01
C ALA A 141 -44.92 -19.04 8.40
N GLY A 142 -45.08 -17.93 9.12
CA GLY A 142 -46.19 -17.23 9.74
C GLY A 142 -45.62 -15.90 10.25
N ASN A 143 -46.49 -14.98 10.69
CA ASN A 143 -46.15 -13.66 11.23
C ASN A 143 -44.84 -13.62 12.05
N GLY A 144 -43.80 -13.04 11.46
CA GLY A 144 -42.58 -12.64 12.15
C GLY A 144 -42.14 -11.31 11.58
N ALA A 145 -42.42 -10.23 12.29
CA ALA A 145 -41.90 -8.91 11.95
C ALA A 145 -40.36 -8.99 11.87
N LEU A 146 -39.81 -8.84 10.66
CA LEU A 146 -38.40 -8.57 10.45
C LEU A 146 -38.13 -7.15 10.99
N MET A 147 -37.88 -7.06 12.28
CA MET A 147 -37.35 -5.86 12.91
C MET A 147 -35.89 -5.70 12.47
N ILE A 148 -35.67 -4.99 11.37
CA ILE A 148 -34.33 -4.47 11.02
C ILE A 148 -34.06 -3.30 11.97
N THR A 149 -33.47 -3.58 13.14
CA THR A 149 -33.21 -2.58 14.19
C THR A 149 -31.96 -1.73 13.97
N ASN A 150 -31.34 -1.76 12.78
CA ASN A 150 -30.15 -0.94 12.54
C ASN A 150 -30.01 -0.50 11.08
N MET A 151 -30.95 0.33 10.62
CA MET A 151 -30.77 1.15 9.42
C MET A 151 -30.27 2.53 9.88
N PRO A 152 -29.02 2.94 9.61
CA PRO A 152 -28.63 4.32 9.83
C PRO A 152 -29.45 5.22 8.89
N ALA A 153 -30.24 6.11 9.48
CA ALA A 153 -31.09 7.03 8.74
C ALA A 153 -30.24 7.88 7.78
N THR A 154 -30.57 7.84 6.49
CA THR A 154 -30.09 8.83 5.51
C THR A 154 -30.52 10.22 5.95
N PRO A 155 -29.60 11.19 6.14
CA PRO A 155 -30.00 12.56 6.43
C PRO A 155 -30.72 13.16 5.20
N ALA A 156 -31.89 13.75 5.44
CA ALA A 156 -32.65 14.44 4.41
C ALA A 156 -31.85 15.62 3.84
N ARG A 157 -31.84 15.76 2.51
CA ARG A 157 -31.29 16.93 1.82
C ARG A 157 -32.13 18.17 2.19
N PRO A 158 -31.51 19.26 2.66
CA PRO A 158 -32.24 20.52 2.82
C PRO A 158 -32.65 21.04 1.43
N LEU A 159 -33.95 21.31 1.26
CA LEU A 159 -34.44 22.11 0.15
C LEU A 159 -34.04 23.56 0.42
N ALA A 160 -33.20 24.12 -0.44
CA ALA A 160 -32.93 25.55 -0.45
C ALA A 160 -34.20 26.29 -0.90
N LEU A 161 -34.67 27.21 -0.06
CA LEU A 161 -35.58 28.30 -0.42
C LEU A 161 -34.75 29.57 -0.53
#